data_AF-A0A353BKS9-F1
#
_entry.id   AF-A0A353BKS9-F1
#
_cell.length_a   1.000
_cell.length_b   1.000
_cell.length_c   1.000
_cell.angle_alpha   90.00
_cell.angle_beta   90.00
_cell.angle_gamma   90.00
#
_symmetry.space_group_name_H-M   'P 1'
#
loop_
_entity.id
_entity.type
_entity.pdbx_description
1 polymer ?
#
loop_
_entity_poly.entity_id
_entity_poly.type
_entity_poly.pdbx_seq_one_letter_code
_entity_poly.pdbx_strand_id
1 'polypeptide(L)'
;MIEHLHDHAVSELQQSARTDTVFVVTAVCFNLVVLAINWILAASDRTGARILIFMLLIAATLLINAFAVQALRNGRRTRLLLLSGLAQMYRDNGVDKYYDPELLRTYGARYGLFTAVIISLAAMAIAVPMIQWLSGG
;
A
#
# COMPACT_ATOMS: atom_id res chain seq x y z
N MET A 1 -25.64 0.74 -24.32
CA MET A 1 -24.34 0.03 -24.49
C MET A 1 -23.18 0.83 -23.90
N ILE A 2 -23.07 2.13 -24.21
CA ILE A 2 -22.11 3.07 -23.59
C ILE A 2 -22.31 3.20 -22.07
N GLU A 3 -23.57 3.30 -21.60
CA GLU A 3 -23.87 3.29 -20.15
C GLU A 3 -23.36 2.05 -19.43
N HIS A 4 -23.57 0.85 -20.00
CA HIS A 4 -23.05 -0.39 -19.41
C HIS A 4 -21.51 -0.43 -19.33
N LEU A 5 -20.81 0.14 -20.32
CA LEU A 5 -19.34 0.27 -20.28
C LEU A 5 -18.88 1.26 -19.21
N HIS A 6 -19.59 2.38 -19.06
CA HIS A 6 -19.34 3.35 -18.00
C HIS A 6 -19.55 2.72 -16.62
N ASP A 7 -20.71 2.08 -16.40
CA ASP A 7 -21.04 1.43 -15.13
C ASP A 7 -20.04 0.33 -14.78
N HIS A 8 -19.61 -0.44 -15.78
CA HIS A 8 -18.59 -1.45 -15.59
C HIS A 8 -17.25 -0.82 -15.17
N ALA A 9 -16.76 0.18 -15.90
CA ALA A 9 -15.52 0.88 -15.56
C ALA A 9 -15.58 1.54 -14.17
N VAL A 10 -16.71 2.13 -13.80
CA VAL A 10 -16.91 2.73 -12.47
C VAL A 10 -16.92 1.65 -11.38
N SER A 11 -17.57 0.52 -11.62
CA SER A 11 -17.58 -0.60 -10.66
C SER A 11 -16.18 -1.20 -10.46
N GLU A 12 -15.39 -1.34 -11.52
CA GLU A 12 -13.99 -1.77 -11.42
C GLU A 12 -13.13 -0.77 -10.64
N LEU A 13 -13.32 0.53 -10.87
CA LEU A 13 -12.64 1.59 -10.12
C LEU A 13 -12.95 1.51 -8.61
N GLN A 14 -14.21 1.26 -8.25
CA GLN A 14 -14.61 1.10 -6.85
C GLN A 14 -14.03 -0.17 -6.23
N GLN A 15 -14.05 -1.29 -6.96
CA GLN A 15 -13.47 -2.54 -6.51
C GLN A 15 -11.96 -2.41 -6.31
N SER A 16 -11.25 -1.77 -7.24
CA SER A 16 -9.81 -1.49 -7.11
C SER A 16 -9.52 -0.66 -5.86
N ALA A 17 -10.29 0.41 -5.60
CA ALA A 17 -10.10 1.26 -4.44
C ALA A 17 -10.30 0.52 -3.10
N ARG A 18 -11.26 -0.40 -3.04
CA ARG A 18 -11.48 -1.26 -1.86
C ARG A 18 -10.29 -2.18 -1.63
N THR A 19 -9.82 -2.86 -2.67
CA THR A 19 -8.66 -3.75 -2.60
C THR A 19 -7.39 -3.00 -2.16
N ASP A 20 -7.15 -1.81 -2.69
CA ASP A 20 -6.03 -0.95 -2.28
C ASP A 20 -6.08 -0.63 -0.78
N THR A 21 -7.27 -0.29 -0.28
CA THR A 21 -7.48 0.02 1.15
C THR A 21 -7.19 -1.18 2.03
N VAL A 22 -7.62 -2.39 1.62
CA VAL A 22 -7.34 -3.62 2.36
C VAL A 22 -5.84 -3.88 2.45
N PHE A 23 -5.08 -3.70 1.36
CA PHE A 23 -3.63 -3.87 1.38
C PHE A 23 -2.95 -2.87 2.31
N VAL A 24 -3.35 -1.59 2.26
CA VAL A 24 -2.78 -0.54 3.13
C VAL A 24 -3.05 -0.84 4.59
N VAL A 25 -4.31 -1.10 4.96
CA VAL A 25 -4.70 -1.36 6.35
C VAL A 25 -4.00 -2.61 6.88
N THR A 26 -3.96 -3.68 6.09
CA THR A 26 -3.29 -4.93 6.49
C THR A 26 -1.80 -4.73 6.70
N ALA A 27 -1.12 -4.00 5.80
CA ALA A 27 0.32 -3.71 5.94
C ALA A 27 0.61 -2.84 7.17
N VAL A 28 -0.21 -1.82 7.42
CA VAL A 28 -0.06 -0.95 8.61
C VAL A 28 -0.26 -1.76 9.89
N CYS A 29 -1.34 -2.53 9.99
CA CYS A 29 -1.59 -3.38 11.16
C CYS A 29 -0.46 -4.38 11.38
N PHE A 30 0.00 -5.04 10.31
CA PHE A 30 1.11 -5.97 10.37
C PHE A 30 2.40 -5.31 10.89
N ASN A 31 2.75 -4.13 10.37
CA ASN A 31 3.95 -3.39 10.80
C ASN A 31 3.89 -3.01 12.28
N LEU A 32 2.73 -2.57 12.78
CA LEU A 32 2.55 -2.24 14.20
C LEU A 32 2.69 -3.47 15.09
N VAL A 33 2.12 -4.60 14.68
CA VAL A 33 2.25 -5.88 15.40
C VAL A 33 3.69 -6.35 15.42
N VAL A 34 4.38 -6.35 14.28
CA VAL A 34 5.79 -6.76 14.23
C VAL A 34 6.68 -5.84 15.04
N LEU A 35 6.47 -4.52 14.97
CA LEU A 35 7.22 -3.57 15.80
C LEU A 35 7.10 -3.92 17.28
N ALA A 36 5.88 -4.18 17.77
CA ALA A 36 5.66 -4.54 19.16
C ALA A 36 6.34 -5.86 19.55
N ILE A 37 6.19 -6.91 18.74
CA ILE A 37 6.79 -8.22 19.01
C ILE A 37 8.32 -8.15 18.96
N ASN A 38 8.88 -7.55 17.91
CA ASN A 38 10.32 -7.47 17.73
C ASN A 38 10.98 -6.58 18.79
N TRP A 39 10.32 -5.51 19.24
CA TRP A 39 10.80 -4.71 20.37
C TRP A 39 10.97 -5.57 21.63
N ILE A 40 9.95 -6.36 21.98
CA ILE A 40 9.98 -7.24 23.17
C ILE A 40 11.07 -8.31 23.02
N LEU A 41 11.17 -8.93 21.84
CA LEU A 41 12.20 -9.93 21.57
C LEU A 41 13.62 -9.34 21.64
N ALA A 42 13.81 -8.11 21.17
CA ALA A 42 15.09 -7.40 21.23
C ALA A 42 15.49 -6.99 22.65
N ALA A 43 14.52 -6.80 23.55
CA ALA A 43 14.74 -6.45 24.96
C ALA A 43 15.02 -7.66 25.87
N SER A 44 14.87 -8.87 25.36
CA SER A 44 14.91 -10.10 26.16
C SER A 44 16.19 -10.89 25.93
N ASP A 45 16.47 -11.86 26.82
CA ASP A 45 17.63 -12.74 26.68
C ASP A 45 17.73 -13.40 25.30
N ARG A 46 18.98 -13.43 24.80
CA ARG A 46 19.33 -13.91 23.47
C ARG A 46 19.45 -15.42 23.45
N THR A 47 18.35 -16.10 23.15
CA THR A 47 18.35 -17.54 22.85
C THR A 47 18.36 -17.78 21.34
N GLY A 48 19.01 -18.85 20.85
CA GLY A 48 19.07 -19.17 19.42
C GLY A 48 17.70 -19.20 18.72
N ALA A 49 16.67 -19.74 19.38
CA ALA A 49 15.31 -19.75 18.84
C ALA A 49 14.73 -18.33 18.67
N ARG A 50 14.96 -17.42 19.62
CA ARG A 50 14.46 -16.02 19.55
C ARG A 50 15.14 -15.23 18.45
N ILE A 51 16.44 -15.43 18.26
CA ILE A 51 17.21 -14.85 17.16
C ILE A 51 16.60 -15.26 15.81
N LEU A 52 16.30 -16.55 15.64
CA LEU A 52 15.65 -17.05 14.42
C LEU A 52 14.26 -16.44 14.22
N ILE A 53 13.43 -16.38 15.26
CA ILE A 53 12.08 -15.77 15.19
C ILE A 53 12.18 -14.29 14.79
N PHE A 54 13.07 -13.53 15.42
CA PHE A 54 13.27 -12.11 15.13
C PHE A 54 13.69 -11.89 13.67
N MET A 55 14.67 -12.64 13.17
CA MET A 55 15.14 -12.53 11.78
C MET A 55 14.03 -12.90 10.79
N LEU A 56 13.23 -13.93 11.10
CA LEU A 56 12.10 -14.34 10.28
C LEU A 56 11.00 -13.28 10.24
N LEU A 57 10.72 -12.60 11.36
CA LEU A 57 9.75 -11.49 11.41
C LEU A 57 10.24 -10.26 10.62
N ILE A 58 11.53 -9.93 10.66
CA ILE A 58 12.10 -8.90 9.78
C ILE A 58 11.94 -9.27 8.30
N ALA A 59 12.29 -10.50 7.93
CA ALA A 59 12.15 -10.98 6.56
C ALA A 59 10.69 -10.93 6.09
N ALA A 60 9.75 -11.36 6.94
CA ALA A 60 8.32 -11.26 6.67
C ALA A 60 7.86 -9.81 6.50
N THR A 61 8.38 -8.88 7.30
CA THR A 61 8.09 -7.44 7.17
C THR A 61 8.52 -6.90 5.82
N LEU A 62 9.74 -7.20 5.39
CA LEU A 62 10.21 -6.77 4.07
C LEU A 62 9.32 -7.32 2.95
N LEU A 63 8.99 -8.61 3.02
CA LEU A 63 8.20 -9.31 2.01
C LEU A 63 6.76 -8.77 1.94
N ILE A 64 6.07 -8.64 3.07
CA ILE A 64 4.68 -8.16 3.12
C ILE A 64 4.58 -6.71 2.64
N ASN A 65 5.50 -5.85 3.07
CA ASN A 65 5.52 -4.46 2.60
C ASN A 65 5.86 -4.37 1.11
N ALA A 66 6.75 -5.22 0.58
CA ALA A 66 7.00 -5.28 -0.85
C ALA A 66 5.73 -5.67 -1.63
N PHE A 67 4.97 -6.66 -1.16
CA PHE A 67 3.68 -7.02 -1.77
C PHE A 67 2.66 -5.88 -1.69
N ALA A 68 2.54 -5.21 -0.54
CA ALA A 68 1.63 -4.08 -0.38
C ALA A 68 1.98 -2.93 -1.33
N VAL A 69 3.26 -2.56 -1.43
CA VAL A 69 3.74 -1.52 -2.36
C VAL A 69 3.52 -1.93 -3.82
N GLN A 70 3.77 -3.20 -4.18
CA GLN A 70 3.52 -3.68 -5.54
C GLN A 70 2.02 -3.66 -5.88
N ALA A 71 1.16 -4.04 -4.94
CA ALA A 71 -0.29 -3.98 -5.10
C ALA A 71 -0.76 -2.53 -5.33
N LEU A 72 -0.30 -1.58 -4.52
CA LEU A 72 -0.59 -0.14 -4.69
C LEU A 72 -0.11 0.41 -6.04
N ARG A 73 1.08 0.01 -6.49
CA ARG A 73 1.62 0.40 -7.81
C ARG A 73 0.75 -0.15 -8.95
N ASN A 74 0.33 -1.41 -8.85
CA ASN A 74 -0.56 -2.04 -9.83
C ASN A 74 -1.94 -1.38 -9.82
N GLY A 75 -2.54 -1.15 -8.65
CA GLY A 75 -3.83 -0.46 -8.49
C GLY A 75 -3.81 0.95 -9.08
N ARG A 76 -2.74 1.71 -8.83
CA ARG A 76 -2.52 3.03 -9.46
C ARG A 76 -2.51 2.93 -10.99
N ARG A 77 -1.81 1.94 -11.55
CA ARG A 77 -1.72 1.76 -13.01
C ARG A 77 -3.08 1.40 -13.62
N THR A 78 -3.78 0.43 -13.05
CA THR A 78 -5.12 0.02 -13.51
C THR A 78 -6.08 1.20 -13.47
N ARG A 79 -6.07 1.96 -12.38
CA ARG A 79 -6.90 3.17 -12.23
C ARG A 79 -6.61 4.22 -13.29
N LEU A 80 -5.34 4.46 -13.60
CA LEU A 80 -4.96 5.41 -14.66
C LEU A 80 -5.46 4.94 -16.03
N LEU A 81 -5.34 3.64 -16.34
CA LEU A 81 -5.84 3.07 -17.59
C LEU A 81 -7.37 3.24 -17.70
N LEU A 82 -8.12 2.84 -16.67
CA LEU A 82 -9.59 2.97 -16.64
C LEU A 82 -10.05 4.42 -16.76
N LEU A 83 -9.44 5.33 -16.00
CA LEU A 83 -9.78 6.76 -16.06
C LEU A 83 -9.42 7.37 -17.42
N SER A 84 -8.30 6.96 -18.03
CA SER A 84 -7.92 7.45 -19.35
C SER A 84 -8.90 6.98 -20.44
N GLY A 85 -9.37 5.74 -20.36
CA GLY A 85 -10.42 5.20 -21.24
C GLY A 85 -11.75 5.92 -21.04
N LEU A 86 -12.14 6.19 -19.78
CA LEU A 86 -13.37 6.93 -19.46
C LEU A 86 -13.31 8.37 -19.99
N ALA A 87 -12.17 9.05 -19.81
CA ALA A 87 -11.96 10.39 -20.32
C ALA A 87 -11.98 10.44 -21.87
N GLN A 88 -11.45 9.42 -22.54
CA GLN A 88 -11.54 9.31 -23.99
C GLN A 88 -12.99 9.11 -24.45
N MET A 89 -13.72 8.21 -23.82
CA MET A 89 -15.14 7.99 -24.08
C MET A 89 -15.98 9.26 -23.90
N TYR A 90 -15.66 10.10 -22.91
CA TYR A 90 -16.33 11.39 -22.73
C TYR A 90 -16.04 12.39 -23.85
N ARG A 91 -14.80 12.42 -24.36
CA ARG A 91 -14.44 13.25 -25.52
C ARG A 91 -15.18 12.77 -26.78
N ASP A 92 -15.21 11.46 -27.01
CA ASP A 92 -15.88 10.87 -28.18
C ASP A 92 -17.40 11.14 -28.18
N ASN A 93 -17.99 11.38 -27.01
CA ASN A 93 -19.41 11.71 -26.85
C ASN A 93 -19.69 13.21 -26.62
N GLY A 94 -18.69 14.09 -26.68
CA GLY A 94 -18.85 15.54 -26.55
C GLY A 94 -19.30 16.03 -25.17
N VAL A 95 -19.04 15.26 -24.11
CA VAL A 95 -19.39 15.57 -22.72
C VAL A 95 -18.19 15.92 -21.84
N ASP A 96 -17.00 16.01 -22.43
CA ASP A 96 -15.73 16.35 -21.77
C ASP A 96 -15.74 17.72 -21.09
N LYS A 97 -16.53 18.68 -21.58
CA LYS A 97 -16.74 19.99 -20.93
C LYS A 97 -17.26 19.93 -19.49
N TYR A 98 -17.84 18.80 -19.09
CA TYR A 98 -18.33 18.57 -17.73
C TYR A 98 -17.31 17.86 -16.82
N TYR A 99 -16.14 17.48 -17.35
CA TYR A 99 -15.13 16.71 -16.62
C TYR A 99 -13.78 17.42 -16.64
N ASP A 100 -13.34 17.86 -15.46
CA ASP A 100 -12.05 18.54 -15.33
C ASP A 100 -10.89 17.52 -15.34
N PRO A 101 -9.96 17.59 -16.31
CA PRO A 101 -8.78 16.72 -16.35
C PRO A 101 -7.86 16.86 -15.13
N GLU A 102 -7.94 17.95 -14.38
CA GLU A 102 -7.14 18.17 -13.16
C GLU A 102 -7.52 17.19 -12.03
N LEU A 103 -8.77 16.71 -12.02
CA LEU A 103 -9.23 15.67 -11.09
C LEU A 103 -8.40 14.38 -11.22
N LEU A 104 -7.89 14.07 -12.42
CA LEU A 104 -7.07 12.88 -12.68
C LEU A 104 -5.68 12.96 -12.02
N ARG A 105 -5.10 14.17 -11.89
CA ARG A 105 -3.78 14.38 -11.25
C ARG A 105 -3.81 14.14 -9.74
N THR A 106 -4.89 14.57 -9.08
CA THR A 106 -5.03 14.48 -7.62
C THR A 106 -5.07 13.04 -7.11
N TYR A 107 -5.54 12.09 -7.93
CA TYR A 107 -5.57 10.67 -7.55
C TYR A 107 -4.18 10.05 -7.42
N GLY A 108 -3.22 10.43 -8.28
CA GLY A 108 -1.86 9.89 -8.24
C GLY A 108 -1.11 10.24 -6.95
N ALA A 109 -1.38 11.43 -6.39
CA ALA A 109 -0.74 11.90 -5.16
C ALA A 109 -1.10 11.04 -3.93
N ARG A 110 -2.35 10.56 -3.84
CA ARG A 110 -2.82 9.73 -2.72
C ARG A 110 -2.05 8.40 -2.61
N TYR A 111 -1.82 7.74 -3.73
CA TYR A 111 -1.02 6.50 -3.76
C TYR A 111 0.42 6.73 -3.29
N GLY A 112 0.99 7.90 -3.62
CA GLY A 112 2.31 8.31 -3.12
C GLY A 112 2.33 8.45 -1.59
N LEU A 113 1.33 9.13 -1.03
CA LEU A 113 1.20 9.31 0.42
C LEU A 113 1.05 7.97 1.16
N PHE A 114 0.16 7.08 0.70
CA PHE A 114 -0.01 5.77 1.34
C PHE A 114 1.26 4.92 1.26
N THR A 115 1.94 4.93 0.12
CA THR A 115 3.21 4.23 -0.05
C THR A 115 4.27 4.77 0.91
N ALA A 116 4.38 6.10 1.05
CA ALA A 116 5.31 6.73 1.98
C ALA A 116 5.04 6.30 3.43
N VAL A 117 3.78 6.34 3.87
CA VAL A 117 3.38 5.91 5.23
C VAL A 117 3.74 4.45 5.50
N ILE A 118 3.45 3.54 4.56
CA ILE A 118 3.77 2.12 4.69
C ILE A 118 5.27 1.91 4.81
N ILE A 119 6.06 2.54 3.93
CA ILE A 119 7.53 2.43 3.95
C ILE A 119 8.10 3.00 5.25
N SER A 120 7.63 4.15 5.71
CA SER A 120 8.07 4.73 6.98
C SER A 120 7.75 3.82 8.17
N LEU A 121 6.55 3.24 8.21
CA LEU A 121 6.18 2.28 9.26
C LEU A 121 7.01 1.00 9.21
N ALA A 122 7.25 0.45 8.01
CA ALA A 122 8.10 -0.72 7.84
C ALA A 122 9.54 -0.44 8.27
N ALA A 123 10.07 0.73 7.90
CA ALA A 123 11.39 1.17 8.32
C ALA A 123 11.48 1.27 9.85
N MET A 124 10.47 1.86 10.51
CA MET A 124 10.43 1.91 11.98
C MET A 124 10.31 0.53 12.62
N ALA A 125 9.46 -0.36 12.09
CA ALA A 125 9.27 -1.73 12.56
C ALA A 125 10.55 -2.58 12.51
N ILE A 126 11.49 -2.22 11.65
CA ILE A 126 12.79 -2.87 11.50
C ILE A 126 13.87 -2.13 12.30
N ALA A 127 14.02 -0.82 12.08
CA ALA A 127 15.12 -0.03 12.62
C ALA A 127 15.09 0.05 14.14
N VAL A 128 13.91 0.25 14.73
CA VAL A 128 13.78 0.43 16.18
C VAL A 128 14.20 -0.84 16.95
N PRO A 129 13.65 -2.04 16.67
CA PRO A 129 14.12 -3.26 17.33
C PRO A 129 15.57 -3.61 17.01
N MET A 130 16.06 -3.30 15.79
CA MET A 130 17.46 -3.51 15.44
C MET A 130 18.41 -2.64 16.28
N ILE A 131 18.09 -1.36 16.47
CA ILE A 131 18.88 -0.46 17.31
C ILE A 131 18.91 -0.99 18.74
N GLN A 132 17.76 -1.39 19.27
CA GLN A 132 17.67 -1.94 20.62
C GLN A 132 18.52 -3.20 20.77
N TRP A 133 18.44 -4.11 19.80
CA TRP A 133 19.23 -5.34 19.80
C TRP A 133 20.75 -5.06 19.73
N LEU A 134 21.17 -4.10 18.90
CA LEU A 134 22.57 -3.69 18.76
C LEU A 134 23.09 -2.96 20.01
N SER A 135 22.24 -2.18 20.68
CA SER A 135 22.62 -1.38 21.86
C SER A 135 22.89 -2.20 23.14
N GLY A 136 22.80 -3.53 23.07
CA GLY A 136 23.13 -4.39 24.20
C GLY A 136 22.03 -4.43 25.26
N GLY A 137 20.76 -4.49 24.82
CA GLY A 137 19.74 -5.16 25.63
C GLY A 137 20.22 -6.56 26.02
#